data_AF-T0YND8-F1
#
_entry.id   AF-T0YND8-F1
#
_cell.length_a   1.000
_cell.length_b   1.000
_cell.length_c   1.000
_cell.angle_alpha   90.00
_cell.angle_beta   90.00
_cell.angle_gamma   90.00
#
_symmetry.space_group_name_H-M   'P 1'
#
loop_
_entity.id
_entity.type
_entity.pdbx_description
1 polymer ?
#
loop_
_entity_poly.entity_id
_entity_poly.type
_entity_poly.pdbx_seq_one_letter_code
_entity_poly.pdbx_strand_id
1 'polypeptide(L)'
;MVGQKVLREGLTFDDVLLVPAHSTVLPGDVDTGTRFTRRIRLNIPIVSAGMDTVTESRMAIAMAREGGIGTIHKNMTIEEQAVEVDKVKRSEHGVIWHPIFLTRDHT
;
A
#
# COMPACT_ATOMS: atom_id res chain seq x y z
N MET A 1 -40.78 26.88 14.60
CA MET A 1 -40.56 25.46 14.26
C MET A 1 -39.28 25.38 13.42
N VAL A 2 -38.15 25.05 14.04
CA VAL A 2 -36.88 24.90 13.32
C VAL A 2 -36.83 23.46 12.79
N GLY A 3 -36.97 23.33 11.48
CA GLY A 3 -36.98 22.04 10.78
C GLY A 3 -35.69 21.25 11.00
N GLN A 4 -35.84 19.94 11.18
CA GLN A 4 -34.76 19.00 11.46
C GLN A 4 -33.64 19.11 10.40
N LYS A 5 -32.44 19.38 10.89
CA LYS A 5 -31.22 19.70 10.13
C LYS A 5 -30.34 18.45 9.91
N VAL A 6 -30.93 17.26 9.86
CA VAL A 6 -30.24 15.98 9.66
C VAL A 6 -30.71 15.36 8.36
N LEU A 7 -29.81 15.24 7.38
CA LEU A 7 -30.13 14.81 6.02
C LEU A 7 -30.31 13.30 5.91
N ARG A 8 -29.46 12.49 6.59
CA ARG A 8 -29.51 11.01 6.66
C ARG A 8 -28.74 10.51 7.88
N GLU A 9 -29.08 9.31 8.32
CA GLU A 9 -28.32 8.52 9.29
C GLU A 9 -27.04 7.95 8.64
N GLY A 10 -25.96 7.87 9.40
CA GLY A 10 -24.68 7.30 8.97
C GLY A 10 -24.23 6.24 9.96
N LEU A 11 -23.69 5.13 9.45
CA LEU A 11 -23.23 4.00 10.25
C LEU A 11 -21.69 3.93 10.21
N THR A 12 -21.08 3.58 11.33
CA THR A 12 -19.65 3.22 11.45
C THR A 12 -19.48 1.69 11.56
N PHE A 13 -18.22 1.22 11.67
CA PHE A 13 -17.92 -0.21 11.74
C PHE A 13 -18.58 -0.92 12.92
N ASP A 14 -18.63 -0.26 14.09
CA ASP A 14 -19.18 -0.84 15.32
C ASP A 14 -20.72 -0.89 15.34
N ASP A 15 -21.39 -0.22 14.40
CA ASP A 15 -22.86 -0.20 14.32
C ASP A 15 -23.42 -1.43 13.59
N VAL A 16 -22.57 -2.23 12.93
CA VAL A 16 -23.01 -3.31 12.03
C VAL A 16 -22.22 -4.60 12.22
N LEU A 17 -22.85 -5.72 11.88
CA LEU A 17 -22.22 -7.03 11.82
C LEU A 17 -22.51 -7.69 10.46
N LEU A 18 -21.59 -8.52 10.00
CA LEU A 18 -21.82 -9.38 8.84
C LEU A 18 -22.71 -10.56 9.25
N VAL A 19 -23.79 -10.77 8.52
CA VAL A 19 -24.67 -11.93 8.74
C VAL A 19 -24.01 -13.17 8.14
N PRO A 20 -23.81 -14.26 8.92
CA PRO A 20 -23.27 -15.51 8.39
C PRO A 20 -24.16 -16.09 7.28
N ALA A 21 -23.54 -16.67 6.27
CA ALA A 21 -24.22 -17.34 5.16
C ALA A 21 -23.56 -18.68 4.85
N HIS A 22 -24.29 -19.54 4.13
CA HIS A 22 -23.73 -20.81 3.66
C HIS A 22 -22.51 -20.57 2.76
N SER A 23 -21.39 -21.23 3.04
CA SER A 23 -20.15 -21.16 2.27
C SER A 23 -19.74 -22.55 1.79
N THR A 24 -19.34 -22.65 0.53
CA THR A 24 -18.67 -23.83 -0.04
C THR A 24 -17.15 -23.64 -0.17
N VAL A 25 -16.62 -22.47 0.23
CA VAL A 25 -15.19 -22.16 0.16
C VAL A 25 -14.58 -22.21 1.55
N LEU A 26 -13.39 -22.80 1.64
CA LEU A 26 -12.60 -22.79 2.87
C LEU A 26 -11.83 -21.47 2.98
N PRO A 27 -11.55 -20.97 4.20
CA PRO A 27 -10.83 -19.70 4.37
C PRO A 27 -9.47 -19.63 3.67
N GLY A 28 -8.74 -20.75 3.57
CA GLY A 28 -7.43 -20.81 2.90
C GLY A 28 -7.50 -20.75 1.37
N ASP A 29 -8.67 -20.99 0.79
CA ASP A 29 -8.90 -21.03 -0.67
C ASP A 29 -9.48 -19.71 -1.21
N VAL A 30 -9.68 -18.70 -0.35
CA VAL A 30 -10.25 -17.41 -0.73
C VAL A 30 -9.21 -16.57 -1.46
N ASP A 31 -9.52 -16.12 -2.69
CA ASP A 31 -8.71 -15.11 -3.40
C ASP A 31 -8.91 -13.74 -2.73
N THR A 32 -7.84 -13.19 -2.17
CA THR A 32 -7.80 -11.86 -1.54
C THR A 32 -7.23 -10.78 -2.49
N GLY A 33 -6.92 -11.16 -3.73
CA GLY A 33 -6.41 -10.26 -4.74
C GLY A 33 -7.40 -9.16 -5.10
N THR A 34 -6.92 -7.93 -5.21
CA THR A 34 -7.76 -6.76 -5.50
C THR A 34 -7.09 -5.80 -6.49
N ARG A 35 -7.86 -4.88 -7.05
CA ARG A 35 -7.34 -3.82 -7.93
C ARG A 35 -7.30 -2.51 -7.16
N PHE A 36 -6.10 -2.03 -6.86
CA PHE A 36 -5.90 -0.73 -6.21
C PHE A 36 -6.17 0.43 -7.17
N THR A 37 -5.80 0.27 -8.45
CA THR A 37 -6.14 1.22 -9.51
C THR A 37 -6.57 0.49 -10.78
N ARG A 38 -6.91 1.24 -11.84
CA ARG A 38 -7.14 0.66 -13.17
C ARG A 38 -5.96 -0.15 -13.70
N ARG A 39 -4.73 0.07 -13.21
CA ARG A 39 -3.50 -0.55 -13.72
C ARG A 39 -2.72 -1.33 -12.66
N ILE A 40 -3.06 -1.21 -11.38
CA ILE A 40 -2.32 -1.83 -10.27
C ILE A 40 -3.20 -2.88 -9.60
N ARG A 41 -2.74 -4.14 -9.61
CA ARG A 41 -3.32 -5.26 -8.87
C ARG A 41 -2.44 -5.55 -7.66
N LEU A 42 -3.08 -5.86 -6.53
CA LEU A 42 -2.46 -6.32 -5.29
C LEU A 42 -2.87 -7.77 -5.03
N ASN A 43 -2.02 -8.52 -4.32
CA ASN A 43 -2.35 -9.88 -3.89
C ASN A 43 -3.18 -9.89 -2.60
N ILE A 44 -3.09 -8.83 -1.79
CA ILE A 44 -3.92 -8.61 -0.61
C ILE A 44 -4.48 -7.17 -0.59
N PRO A 45 -5.64 -6.91 0.03
CA PRO A 45 -6.27 -5.59 0.04
C PRO A 45 -5.72 -4.69 1.17
N ILE A 46 -4.39 -4.67 1.37
CA ILE A 46 -3.74 -3.94 2.45
C ILE A 46 -2.79 -2.87 1.89
N VAL A 47 -2.93 -1.65 2.40
CA VAL A 47 -2.14 -0.48 2.02
C VAL A 47 -1.63 0.21 3.28
N SER A 48 -0.32 0.51 3.34
CA SER A 48 0.22 1.29 4.46
C SER A 48 0.00 2.79 4.25
N ALA A 49 -0.32 3.49 5.33
CA ALA A 49 -0.61 4.92 5.30
C ALA A 49 0.65 5.75 4.97
N GLY A 50 0.48 6.80 4.17
CA GLY A 50 1.53 7.76 3.80
C GLY A 50 1.90 8.74 4.91
N MET A 51 2.28 8.21 6.07
CA MET A 51 2.65 8.95 7.27
C MET A 51 4.14 8.72 7.59
N ASP A 52 4.81 9.76 8.09
CA ASP A 52 6.25 9.72 8.46
C ASP A 52 6.59 8.66 9.49
N THR A 53 5.71 8.48 10.46
CA THR A 53 5.81 7.47 11.51
C THR A 53 5.46 6.06 11.05
N VAL A 54 5.00 5.87 9.81
CA VAL A 54 4.48 4.59 9.31
C VAL A 54 5.27 4.07 8.12
N THR A 55 5.43 4.87 7.06
CA THR A 55 5.87 4.35 5.76
C THR A 55 7.01 5.13 5.12
N GLU A 56 8.21 4.59 5.30
CA GLU A 56 9.40 4.85 4.48
C GLU A 56 9.73 3.58 3.64
N SER A 57 10.88 3.56 2.94
CA SER A 57 11.29 2.47 2.05
C SER A 57 11.22 1.09 2.72
N ARG A 58 11.65 0.97 3.98
CA ARG A 58 11.62 -0.30 4.72
C ARG A 58 10.22 -0.89 4.82
N MET A 59 9.23 -0.07 5.18
CA MET A 59 7.84 -0.50 5.29
C MET A 59 7.26 -0.78 3.90
N ALA A 60 7.53 0.07 2.91
CA ALA A 60 7.02 -0.12 1.55
C ALA A 60 7.54 -1.41 0.90
N ILE A 61 8.81 -1.77 1.14
CA ILE A 61 9.41 -3.04 0.71
C ILE A 61 8.71 -4.23 1.39
N ALA A 62 8.53 -4.16 2.72
CA ALA A 62 7.85 -5.23 3.46
C ALA A 62 6.41 -5.42 2.97
N MET A 63 5.65 -4.35 2.82
CA MET A 63 4.28 -4.39 2.29
C MET A 63 4.22 -5.02 0.90
N ALA A 64 5.15 -4.66 0.01
CA ALA A 64 5.20 -5.23 -1.34
C ALA A 64 5.50 -6.73 -1.34
N ARG A 65 6.40 -7.19 -0.45
CA ARG A 65 6.72 -8.63 -0.29
C ARG A 65 5.55 -9.45 0.22
N GLU A 66 4.76 -8.90 1.13
CA GLU A 66 3.51 -9.51 1.61
C GLU A 66 2.36 -9.41 0.56
N GLY A 67 2.59 -8.74 -0.57
CA GLY A 67 1.64 -8.63 -1.67
C GLY A 67 0.70 -7.42 -1.60
N GLY A 68 0.92 -6.51 -0.66
CA GLY A 68 0.26 -5.22 -0.54
C GLY A 68 1.03 -4.09 -1.24
N ILE A 69 0.79 -2.85 -0.80
CA ILE A 69 1.50 -1.67 -1.31
C ILE A 69 1.75 -0.65 -0.19
N GLY A 70 2.93 -0.02 -0.21
CA GLY A 70 3.25 1.07 0.72
C GLY A 70 3.25 2.43 0.03
N THR A 71 2.71 3.44 0.71
CA THR A 71 2.75 4.84 0.26
C THR A 71 3.82 5.60 1.03
N ILE A 72 4.91 6.03 0.37
CA ILE A 72 5.93 6.86 1.03
C ILE A 72 5.34 8.21 1.41
N HIS A 73 5.53 8.65 2.65
CA HIS A 73 5.06 9.94 3.11
C HIS A 73 5.79 11.11 2.42
N LYS A 74 5.25 12.33 2.57
CA LYS A 74 5.78 13.57 1.95
C LYS A 74 6.42 14.54 2.94
N ASN A 75 6.72 14.09 4.14
CA ASN A 75 7.32 14.93 5.20
C ASN A 75 8.86 14.90 5.09
N MET A 76 9.37 15.18 3.90
CA MET A 76 10.78 15.22 3.52
C MET A 76 10.90 16.00 2.20
N THR A 77 12.12 16.29 1.76
CA THR A 77 12.35 16.94 0.46
C THR A 77 11.95 16.03 -0.71
N ILE A 78 11.78 16.62 -1.90
CA ILE A 78 11.44 15.86 -3.11
C ILE A 78 12.57 14.87 -3.43
N GLU A 79 13.81 15.29 -3.23
CA GLU A 79 15.02 14.50 -3.45
C GLU A 79 15.08 13.30 -2.51
N GLU A 80 14.83 13.51 -1.22
CA GLU A 80 14.78 12.43 -0.23
C GLU A 80 13.66 11.44 -0.53
N GLN A 81 12.47 11.92 -0.89
CA GLN A 81 11.35 11.03 -1.25
C GLN A 81 11.68 10.20 -2.50
N ALA A 82 12.33 10.80 -3.50
CA ALA A 82 12.77 10.09 -4.69
C ALA A 82 13.80 8.98 -4.36
N VAL A 83 14.72 9.24 -3.42
CA VAL A 83 15.66 8.23 -2.92
C VAL A 83 14.94 7.09 -2.20
N GLU A 84 13.93 7.38 -1.37
CA GLU A 84 13.12 6.34 -0.73
C GLU A 84 12.39 5.47 -1.76
N VAL A 85 11.84 6.07 -2.82
CA VAL A 85 11.22 5.34 -3.93
C VAL A 85 12.25 4.48 -4.68
N ASP A 86 13.43 5.02 -4.99
CA ASP A 86 14.50 4.30 -5.68
C ASP A 86 14.95 3.06 -4.87
N LYS A 87 15.12 3.19 -3.55
CA LYS A 87 15.41 2.06 -2.65
C LYS A 87 14.37 0.94 -2.77
N VAL A 88 13.08 1.29 -2.79
CA VAL A 88 11.99 0.29 -2.95
C VAL A 88 12.07 -0.39 -4.30
N LYS A 89 12.22 0.39 -5.39
CA LYS A 89 12.28 -0.13 -6.76
C LYS A 89 13.51 -1.00 -7.00
N ARG A 90 14.61 -0.74 -6.29
CA ARG A 90 15.84 -1.54 -6.38
C ARG A 90 15.88 -2.77 -5.49
N SER A 91 14.95 -2.89 -4.54
CA SER A 91 14.96 -3.95 -3.51
C SER A 91 14.88 -5.38 -4.09
N GLU A 92 14.16 -5.57 -5.20
CA GLU A 92 14.08 -6.84 -5.91
C GLU A 92 14.25 -6.57 -7.41
N HIS A 93 15.27 -7.16 -8.03
CA HIS A 93 15.61 -7.01 -9.46
C HIS A 93 16.13 -5.62 -9.89
N GLY A 94 16.60 -4.80 -8.93
CA GLY A 94 16.95 -3.38 -9.13
C GLY A 94 18.09 -3.03 -10.09
N VAL A 95 18.98 -3.97 -10.39
CA VAL A 95 20.17 -3.73 -11.24
C VAL A 95 20.04 -4.30 -12.66
N ILE A 96 18.87 -4.84 -13.02
CA ILE A 96 18.63 -5.35 -14.38
C ILE A 96 18.53 -4.19 -15.38
N TRP A 97 17.82 -3.12 -15.01
CA TRP A 97 17.69 -1.89 -15.80
C TRP A 97 18.47 -0.77 -15.08
N HIS A 98 19.48 -0.22 -15.75
CA HIS A 98 20.45 0.75 -15.20
C HIS A 98 21.31 0.22 -14.03
N PRO A 99 22.25 -0.71 -14.31
CA PRO A 99 23.20 -1.19 -13.31
C PRO A 99 24.13 -0.07 -12.85
N ILE A 100 24.60 -0.19 -11.60
CA ILE A 100 25.68 0.65 -11.10
C ILE A 100 26.99 0.09 -11.65
N PHE A 101 27.77 0.93 -12.32
CA PHE A 101 29.09 0.57 -12.85
C PHE A 101 30.11 1.63 -12.47
N LEU A 102 31.37 1.23 -12.37
CA LEU A 102 32.51 2.12 -12.12
C LEU A 102 33.47 2.06 -13.32
N THR A 103 34.08 3.19 -13.66
CA THR A 103 35.21 3.19 -14.60
C THR A 103 36.51 2.91 -13.85
N ARG A 104 37.56 2.49 -14.57
CA ARG A 104 38.86 2.10 -13.99
C ARG A 104 39.44 3.16 -13.04
N ASP A 105 39.21 4.43 -13.31
CA ASP A 105 39.83 5.56 -12.58
C ASP A 105 38.96 6.09 -11.43
N HIS A 106 37.78 5.49 -11.19
CA HIS A 106 36.96 5.80 -10.02
C HIS A 106 37.44 4.99 -8.81
N THR A 107 37.84 5.69 -7.75
CA THR A 107 38.06 5.15 -6.39
C THR A 107 36.77 4.90 -5.65
#